data_AF-A8T4Q4-F1
#
_entry.id   AF-A8T4Q4-F1
#
_cell.length_a   1.000
_cell.length_b   1.000
_cell.length_c   1.000
_cell.angle_alpha   90.00
_cell.angle_beta   90.00
_cell.angle_gamma   90.00
#
_symmetry.space_group_name_H-M   'P 1'
#
loop_
_entity.id
_entity.type
_entity.pdbx_description
1 polymer ?
#
loop_
_entity_poly.entity_id
_entity_poly.type
_entity_poly.pdbx_seq_one_letter_code
_entity_poly.pdbx_strand_id
1 'polypeptide(L)'
;MENIQTLTQLLNNSHCEYQIFDLGRRIRTIEPQLFTDVEKGQCPYPFPMQRKAHLAIAYWNEQKQPWIWFLKFELDERGLLKQADVGNFIKYVVEAMGHTPK
;
A
#
# COMPACT_ATOMS: atom_id res chain seq x y z
N MET A 1 -0.65 10.77 -18.24
CA MET A 1 -0.54 9.70 -17.23
C MET A 1 -1.33 10.16 -16.03
N GLU A 2 -2.32 9.39 -15.59
CA GLU A 2 -3.01 9.69 -14.32
C GLU A 2 -1.99 9.78 -13.20
N ASN A 3 -2.14 10.77 -12.33
CA ASN A 3 -1.22 10.97 -11.21
C ASN A 3 -1.56 9.93 -10.12
N ILE A 4 -0.92 8.75 -10.20
CA ILE A 4 -1.12 7.67 -9.22
C ILE A 4 -0.53 8.15 -7.88
N GLN A 5 -1.41 8.37 -6.89
CA GLN A 5 -1.04 8.95 -5.59
C GLN A 5 -1.22 7.97 -4.44
N THR A 6 -1.91 6.84 -4.65
CA THR A 6 -2.19 5.82 -3.64
C THR A 6 -1.84 4.42 -4.14
N LEU A 7 -1.54 3.50 -3.22
CA LEU A 7 -1.33 2.08 -3.48
C LEU A 7 -2.61 1.45 -4.01
N THR A 8 -3.78 1.84 -3.49
CA THR A 8 -5.07 1.39 -4.02
C THR A 8 -5.22 1.73 -5.51
N GLN A 9 -4.88 2.95 -5.93
CA GLN A 9 -4.89 3.31 -7.35
C GLN A 9 -3.87 2.50 -8.16
N LEU A 10 -2.66 2.32 -7.63
CA LEU A 10 -1.61 1.53 -8.28
C LEU A 10 -2.06 0.08 -8.55
N LEU A 11 -2.68 -0.56 -7.55
CA LEU A 11 -3.16 -1.94 -7.63
C LEU A 11 -4.39 -2.09 -8.53
N ASN A 12 -5.32 -1.13 -8.47
CA ASN A 12 -6.49 -1.14 -9.36
C ASN A 12 -6.08 -0.99 -10.83
N ASN A 13 -5.06 -0.18 -11.11
CA ASN A 13 -4.53 0.01 -12.47
C ASN A 13 -3.76 -1.21 -13.00
N SER A 14 -3.30 -2.13 -12.14
CA SER A 14 -2.58 -3.33 -12.57
C SER A 14 -3.48 -4.52 -12.91
N HIS A 15 -4.81 -4.35 -12.85
CA HIS A 15 -5.80 -5.43 -13.06
C HIS A 15 -5.54 -6.68 -12.21
N CYS A 16 -4.99 -6.49 -11.01
CA CYS A 16 -4.76 -7.57 -10.05
C CYS A 16 -5.82 -7.56 -8.95
N GLU A 17 -6.18 -8.74 -8.46
CA GLU A 17 -6.85 -8.84 -7.16
C GLU A 17 -5.82 -8.69 -6.04
N TYR A 18 -6.23 -8.16 -4.89
CA TYR A 18 -5.33 -7.95 -3.77
C TYR A 18 -6.00 -8.00 -2.40
N GLN A 19 -5.20 -8.25 -1.37
CA GLN A 19 -5.58 -8.24 0.03
C GLN A 19 -4.51 -7.54 0.87
N ILE A 20 -4.96 -6.64 1.76
CA ILE A 20 -4.10 -5.87 2.64
C ILE A 20 -4.07 -6.50 4.03
N PHE A 21 -2.87 -6.56 4.61
CA PHE A 21 -2.64 -7.03 5.96
C PHE A 21 -1.82 -6.01 6.76
N ASP A 22 -2.22 -5.79 8.01
CA ASP A 22 -1.32 -5.24 9.03
C ASP A 22 -0.40 -6.35 9.55
N LEU A 23 0.86 -5.98 9.76
CA LEU A 23 1.92 -6.84 10.29
C LEU A 23 2.47 -6.31 11.62
N GLY A 24 1.65 -5.57 12.38
CA GLY A 24 2.01 -5.03 13.68
C GLY A 24 2.06 -6.13 14.75
N ARG A 25 1.35 -5.91 15.87
CA ARG A 25 1.35 -6.85 17.01
C ARG A 25 0.72 -8.20 16.68
N ARG A 26 -0.17 -8.25 15.69
CA ARG A 26 -0.83 -9.45 15.17
C ARG A 26 -1.09 -9.25 13.68
N ILE A 27 -1.03 -10.32 12.90
CA ILE A 27 -1.44 -10.26 11.49
C ILE A 27 -2.95 -10.04 11.46
N ARG A 28 -3.40 -8.99 10.76
CA ARG A 28 -4.82 -8.64 10.61
C ARG A 28 -5.10 -8.23 9.19
N THR A 29 -6.22 -8.64 8.63
CA THR A 29 -6.70 -8.08 7.36
C THR A 29 -7.15 -6.63 7.57
N ILE A 30 -6.89 -5.78 6.58
CA ILE A 30 -7.43 -4.42 6.53
C ILE A 30 -8.45 -4.38 5.41
N GLU A 31 -9.68 -3.97 5.72
CA GLU A 31 -10.74 -3.81 4.73
C GLU A 31 -10.32 -2.80 3.65
N PRO A 32 -10.57 -3.06 2.35
CA PRO A 32 -10.14 -2.17 1.27
C PRO A 32 -10.62 -0.72 1.43
N GLN A 33 -11.86 -0.53 1.89
CA GLN A 33 -12.41 0.82 2.13
C GLN A 33 -11.67 1.52 3.27
N LEU A 34 -11.42 0.84 4.39
CA LEU A 34 -10.67 1.40 5.50
C LEU A 34 -9.26 1.79 5.06
N PHE A 35 -8.59 0.95 4.27
CA PHE A 35 -7.27 1.27 3.73
C PHE A 35 -7.31 2.49 2.82
N THR A 36 -8.31 2.59 1.94
CA THR A 36 -8.53 3.75 1.08
C THR A 36 -8.70 5.04 1.88
N ASP A 37 -9.45 5.00 2.98
CA ASP A 37 -9.68 6.15 3.86
C ASP A 37 -8.38 6.58 4.58
N VAL A 38 -7.55 5.61 4.99
CA VAL A 38 -6.22 5.86 5.55
C VAL A 38 -5.31 6.52 4.52
N GLU A 39 -5.27 6.02 3.29
CA GLU A 39 -4.46 6.59 2.21
C GLU A 39 -4.87 8.03 1.88
N LYS A 40 -6.16 8.35 1.98
CA LYS A 40 -6.69 9.71 1.81
C LYS A 40 -6.49 10.62 3.03
N GLY A 41 -5.92 10.10 4.12
CA GLY A 41 -5.75 10.84 5.38
C GLY A 41 -7.08 11.16 6.08
N GLN A 42 -8.16 10.46 5.76
CA GLN A 42 -9.48 10.64 6.35
C GLN A 42 -9.57 10.00 7.75
N CYS A 43 -8.76 8.97 8.01
CA CYS A 43 -8.63 8.34 9.31
C CYS A 43 -7.17 7.92 9.58
N PRO A 44 -6.77 7.76 10.86
CA PRO A 44 -5.46 7.24 11.22
C PRO A 44 -5.30 5.78 10.84
N TYR A 45 -4.05 5.35 10.65
CA TYR A 45 -3.73 3.93 10.47
C TYR A 45 -4.23 3.13 11.69
N PRO A 46 -4.99 2.04 11.50
CA PRO A 46 -5.73 1.39 12.60
C PRO A 46 -4.84 0.64 13.61
N PHE A 47 -3.63 0.21 13.19
CA PHE A 47 -2.79 -0.68 14.00
C PHE A 47 -1.32 -0.21 14.08
N PRO A 48 -1.05 1.04 14.50
CA PRO A 48 0.29 1.61 14.45
C PRO A 48 1.25 0.86 15.39
N MET A 49 2.47 0.61 14.92
CA MET A 49 3.55 0.03 15.72
C MET A 49 4.81 0.87 15.58
N GLN A 50 5.27 1.44 16.69
CA GLN A 50 6.43 2.35 16.75
C GLN A 50 6.31 3.53 15.76
N ARG A 51 5.14 4.16 15.71
CA ARG A 51 4.82 5.26 14.77
C ARG A 51 4.96 4.90 13.28
N LYS A 52 4.81 3.63 12.93
CA LYS A 52 4.83 3.16 11.54
C LYS A 52 3.61 2.30 11.23
N ALA A 53 3.19 2.34 9.97
CA ALA A 53 2.31 1.33 9.39
C ALA A 53 3.18 0.18 8.87
N HIS A 54 2.97 -1.04 9.38
CA HIS A 54 3.66 -2.24 8.90
C HIS A 54 2.65 -3.03 8.09
N LEU A 55 2.88 -3.14 6.79
CA LEU A 55 1.88 -3.61 5.84
C LEU A 55 2.41 -4.80 5.04
N ALA A 56 1.52 -5.74 4.73
CA ALA A 56 1.66 -6.63 3.60
C ALA A 56 0.54 -6.37 2.60
N ILE A 57 0.88 -6.38 1.31
CA ILE A 57 -0.11 -6.38 0.23
C ILE A 57 0.17 -7.63 -0.59
N ALA A 58 -0.72 -8.62 -0.45
CA ALA A 58 -0.72 -9.80 -1.31
C ALA A 58 -1.57 -9.47 -2.55
N TYR A 59 -1.06 -9.76 -3.74
CA TYR A 59 -1.77 -9.52 -4.99
C TYR A 59 -1.51 -10.65 -5.99
N TRP A 60 -2.48 -10.94 -6.84
CA TRP A 60 -2.41 -12.04 -7.80
C TRP A 60 -3.13 -11.69 -9.10
N ASN A 61 -2.69 -12.35 -10.18
CA ASN A 61 -3.34 -12.32 -11.48
C ASN A 61 -4.36 -13.47 -11.62
N GLU A 62 -4.98 -13.60 -12.80
CA GLU A 62 -5.93 -14.68 -13.11
C GLU A 62 -5.35 -16.10 -12.92
N GLN A 63 -4.02 -16.25 -13.06
CA GLN A 63 -3.31 -17.52 -12.83
C GLN A 63 -3.15 -17.84 -11.34
N LYS A 64 -3.63 -16.96 -10.45
CA LYS A 64 -3.57 -17.07 -8.98
C LYS A 64 -2.15 -17.22 -8.43
N GLN A 65 -1.14 -16.75 -9.16
CA GLN A 65 0.22 -16.70 -8.66
C GLN A 65 0.36 -15.50 -7.71
N PRO A 66 0.64 -15.71 -6.41
CA PRO A 66 0.69 -14.62 -5.46
C PRO A 66 2.05 -13.94 -5.46
N TRP A 67 2.04 -12.62 -5.49
CA TRP A 67 3.14 -11.77 -5.10
C TRP A 67 2.79 -11.03 -3.82
N ILE A 68 3.81 -10.64 -3.05
CA ILE A 68 3.61 -9.92 -1.80
C ILE A 68 4.60 -8.79 -1.66
N TRP A 69 4.09 -7.61 -1.34
CA TRP A 69 4.91 -6.49 -0.87
C TRP A 69 4.90 -6.44 0.64
N PHE A 70 6.07 -6.27 1.24
CA PHE A 70 6.24 -5.95 2.65
C PHE A 70 6.67 -4.50 2.78
N LEU A 71 5.80 -3.67 3.32
CA LEU A 71 5.94 -2.21 3.32
C LEU A 71 5.98 -1.68 4.76
N LYS A 72 6.76 -0.62 4.95
CA LYS A 72 6.77 0.15 6.19
C LYS A 72 6.74 1.64 5.86
N PHE A 73 5.73 2.34 6.34
CA PHE A 73 5.59 3.79 6.15
C PHE A 73 5.60 4.50 7.50
N GLU A 74 6.24 5.66 7.56
CA GLU A 74 6.17 6.50 8.76
C GLU A 74 4.78 7.10 8.91
N LEU A 75 4.35 7.23 10.17
CA LEU A 75 3.14 7.93 10.55
C LEU A 75 3.48 9.29 11.16
N ASP A 76 2.61 10.27 10.96
CA ASP A 76 2.69 11.56 11.63
C ASP A 76 2.21 11.49 13.10
N GLU A 77 2.22 12.64 13.80
CA GLU A 77 1.73 12.75 15.18
C GLU A 77 0.25 12.37 15.34
N ARG A 78 -0.54 12.45 14.27
CA ARG A 78 -1.97 12.11 14.23
C ARG A 78 -2.20 10.65 13.82
N GLY A 79 -1.14 9.90 13.51
CA GLY A 79 -1.23 8.52 13.03
C GLY A 79 -1.60 8.41 11.54
N LEU A 80 -1.53 9.49 10.77
CA LEU A 80 -1.76 9.48 9.33
C LEU A 80 -0.49 9.04 8.59
N LEU A 81 -0.67 8.39 7.43
CA LEU A 81 0.45 8.07 6.54
C LEU A 81 1.14 9.34 6.07
N LYS A 82 2.46 9.38 6.15
CA LYS A 82 3.24 10.42 5.49
C LYS A 82 3.17 10.21 3.98
N GLN A 83 2.37 11.03 3.30
CA GLN A 83 2.10 10.92 1.86
C GLN A 83 3.38 10.93 0.99
N ALA A 84 4.43 11.62 1.45
CA ALA A 84 5.72 11.63 0.77
C ALA A 84 6.36 10.22 0.70
N ASP A 85 6.27 9.42 1.76
CA ASP A 85 6.86 8.08 1.80
C ASP A 85 6.12 7.13 0.84
N VAL A 86 4.78 7.22 0.82
CA VAL A 86 3.92 6.46 -0.09
C VAL A 86 4.19 6.86 -1.54
N GLY A 87 4.23 8.17 -1.82
CA GLY A 87 4.52 8.70 -3.16
C GLY A 87 5.90 8.30 -3.68
N ASN A 88 6.92 8.30 -2.82
CA ASN A 88 8.27 7.83 -3.18
C ASN A 88 8.28 6.35 -3.57
N PHE A 89 7.55 5.51 -2.81
CA PHE A 89 7.42 4.10 -3.13
C PHE A 89 6.67 3.88 -4.46
N ILE A 90 5.55 4.58 -4.69
CA ILE A 90 4.80 4.49 -5.95
C ILE A 90 5.69 4.88 -7.13
N LYS A 91 6.43 5.98 -7.01
CA LYS A 91 7.39 6.41 -8.03
C LYS A 91 8.42 5.33 -8.33
N TYR A 92 9.02 4.74 -7.29
CA TYR A 92 9.97 3.65 -7.43
C TYR A 92 9.38 2.44 -8.18
N VAL A 93 8.14 2.02 -7.83
CA VAL A 93 7.47 0.89 -8.48
C VAL A 93 7.13 1.21 -9.93
N VAL A 94 6.59 2.39 -10.22
CA VAL A 94 6.26 2.82 -11.59
C VAL A 94 7.52 2.90 -12.45
N GLU A 95 8.63 3.42 -11.91
CA GLU A 95 9.92 3.45 -12.61
C GLU A 95 10.44 2.03 -12.87
N ALA A 96 10.38 1.12 -11.89
CA ALA A 96 10.81 -0.26 -12.06
C ALA A 96 9.96 -1.02 -13.09
N MET A 97 8.64 -0.79 -13.14
CA MET A 97 7.75 -1.39 -14.13
C MET A 97 7.95 -0.80 -15.53
N GLY A 98 8.27 0.50 -15.64
CA GLY A 98 8.59 1.15 -16.91
C GLY A 98 9.94 0.72 -17.52
N HIS A 99 10.83 0.13 -16.70
CA HIS A 99 12.13 -0.38 -17.12
C HIS A 99 12.14 -1.87 -17.48
N THR A 100 11.00 -2.51 -17.75
CA THR A 100 11.01 -3.87 -18.33
C THR A 100 11.96 -3.90 -19.54
N PRO A 101 13.09 -4.62 -19.46
CA PRO A 101 13.98 -4.74 -20.60
C PRO A 101 13.19 -5.49 -21.68
N LYS A 102 13.23 -4.98 -22.90
CA LYS A 102 12.73 -5.71 -24.07
C LYS A 102 13.48 -7.03 -24.25
#